data_AF-A0A967KM54-F1
#
_entry.id   AF-A0A967KM54-F1
#
_cell.length_a   1.000
_cell.length_b   1.000
_cell.length_c   1.000
_cell.angle_alpha   90.00
_cell.angle_beta   90.00
_cell.angle_gamma   90.00
#
_symmetry.space_group_name_H-M   'P 1'
#
loop_
_entity.id
_entity.type
_entity.pdbx_description
1 polymer ?
#
loop_
_entity_poly.entity_id
_entity_poly.type
_entity_poly.pdbx_seq_one_letter_code
_entity_poly.pdbx_strand_id
1 'polypeptide(L)'
;MSKKEFRLENEYEYNRSGPVRWIISHLLRYPMLPILAVLAAIVNNVGYSYIQIFIGRAFDVIVSENWVTAALVVPAVGAFAG
;
A
#
# COMPACT_ATOMS: atom_id res chain seq x y z
N MET A 1 -26.47 13.87 27.65
CA MET A 1 -27.25 14.67 26.70
C MET A 1 -26.80 16.12 26.81
N SER A 2 -26.02 16.63 25.86
CA SER A 2 -25.64 18.05 25.80
C SER A 2 -26.69 18.78 24.94
N LYS A 3 -27.39 19.77 25.51
CA LYS A 3 -28.30 20.66 24.76
C LYS A 3 -27.47 21.45 23.75
N LYS A 4 -27.65 21.18 22.46
CA LYS A 4 -27.14 22.00 21.35
C LYS A 4 -28.33 22.67 20.68
N GLU A 5 -28.31 24.00 20.62
CA GLU A 5 -29.42 24.85 20.19
C GLU A 5 -29.53 24.99 18.66
N PHE A 6 -28.49 24.59 17.93
CA PHE A 6 -28.48 24.44 16.48
C PHE A 6 -28.00 23.02 16.13
N ARG A 7 -28.88 22.19 15.57
CA ARG A 7 -28.52 20.91 14.94
C ARG A 7 -28.72 21.07 13.44
N LEU A 8 -27.66 20.85 12.66
CA LEU A 8 -27.86 20.61 11.22
C LEU A 8 -28.61 19.30 11.07
N GLU A 9 -29.66 19.29 10.27
CA GLU A 9 -30.51 18.10 10.01
C GLU A 9 -29.71 16.90 9.47
N ASN A 10 -28.52 17.14 8.92
CA ASN A 10 -27.59 16.14 8.39
C ASN A 10 -26.24 16.07 9.17
N GLU A 11 -26.21 16.36 10.47
CA GLU A 11 -24.99 16.19 11.28
C GLU A 11 -24.61 14.69 11.38
N TYR A 12 -23.44 14.31 10.84
CA TYR A 12 -22.91 12.96 10.99
C TYR A 12 -22.42 12.75 12.44
N GLU A 13 -23.01 11.79 13.15
CA GLU A 13 -22.64 11.50 14.53
C GLU A 13 -21.32 10.74 14.62
N TYR A 14 -20.30 11.43 15.12
CA TYR A 14 -19.01 10.82 15.45
C TYR A 14 -19.00 10.28 16.87
N ASN A 15 -18.47 9.07 17.04
CA ASN A 15 -18.33 8.47 18.35
C ASN A 15 -17.15 9.11 19.09
N ARG A 16 -17.43 9.94 20.11
CA ARG A 16 -16.39 10.62 20.92
C ARG A 16 -16.12 9.94 22.26
N SER A 17 -16.66 8.74 22.48
CA SER A 17 -16.53 8.02 23.77
C SER A 17 -15.11 7.52 24.05
N GLY A 18 -14.21 7.59 23.06
CA GLY A 18 -12.79 7.30 23.23
C GLY A 18 -12.00 7.51 21.94
N PRO A 19 -10.68 7.69 22.00
CA PRO A 19 -9.84 8.06 20.85
C PRO A 19 -9.92 7.04 19.69
N VAL A 20 -9.88 5.74 19.99
CA VAL A 20 -10.00 4.68 18.96
C VAL A 20 -11.36 4.69 18.28
N ARG A 21 -12.45 4.80 19.06
CA ARG A 21 -13.83 4.83 18.52
C ARG A 21 -14.07 6.07 17.67
N TRP A 22 -13.42 7.18 18.03
CA TRP A 22 -13.44 8.42 17.27
C TRP A 22 -12.74 8.25 15.91
N ILE A 23 -11.55 7.66 15.87
CA ILE A 23 -10.83 7.36 14.61
C ILE A 23 -11.68 6.44 13.72
N ILE A 24 -12.22 5.35 14.26
CA ILE A 24 -13.05 4.40 13.50
C ILE A 24 -14.28 5.11 12.92
N SER A 25 -14.97 5.94 13.71
CA SER A 25 -16.12 6.71 13.20
C SER A 25 -15.76 7.66 12.05
N HIS A 26 -14.52 8.14 12.00
CA HIS A 26 -14.02 8.94 10.87
C HIS A 26 -13.66 8.08 9.65
N LEU A 27 -13.03 6.92 9.86
CA LEU A 27 -12.69 5.98 8.78
C LEU A 27 -13.95 5.42 8.10
N LEU A 28 -15.01 5.13 8.86
CA LEU A 28 -16.29 4.66 8.31
C LEU A 28 -17.02 5.74 7.49
N ARG A 29 -16.76 7.03 7.73
CA ARG A 29 -17.30 8.11 6.91
C ARG A 29 -16.66 8.13 5.51
N TYR A 30 -15.40 7.71 5.39
CA TYR A 30 -14.66 7.67 4.13
C TYR A 30 -13.97 6.32 3.92
N PRO A 31 -14.73 5.22 3.72
CA PRO A 31 -14.17 3.87 3.67
C PRO A 31 -13.24 3.64 2.49
N MET A 32 -13.32 4.46 1.43
CA MET A 32 -12.37 4.41 0.32
C MET A 32 -10.94 4.66 0.75
N LEU A 33 -10.69 5.55 1.73
CA LEU A 33 -9.33 5.88 2.16
C LEU A 33 -8.58 4.68 2.77
N PRO A 34 -9.11 3.96 3.77
CA PRO A 34 -8.44 2.77 4.30
C PRO A 34 -8.34 1.64 3.27
N ILE A 35 -9.33 1.49 2.38
CA ILE A 35 -9.26 0.50 1.29
C ILE A 35 -8.09 0.82 0.36
N LEU A 36 -7.99 2.07 -0.11
CA LEU A 36 -6.89 2.51 -0.97
C LEU A 36 -5.53 2.39 -0.25
N ALA A 37 -5.47 2.69 1.04
CA ALA A 37 -4.26 2.53 1.83
C ALA A 37 -3.81 1.05 1.90
N VAL A 38 -4.74 0.13 2.13
CA VAL A 38 -4.45 -1.32 2.13
C VAL A 38 -4.01 -1.78 0.74
N LEU A 39 -4.70 -1.36 -0.33
CA LEU A 39 -4.31 -1.69 -1.69
C LEU A 39 -2.92 -1.16 -2.03
N ALA A 40 -2.62 0.10 -1.68
CA ALA A 40 -1.31 0.69 -1.87
C ALA A 40 -0.23 -0.07 -1.08
N ALA A 41 -0.52 -0.47 0.16
CA ALA A 41 0.39 -1.29 0.95
C ALA A 41 0.66 -2.64 0.30
N ILE A 42 -0.36 -3.30 -0.27
CA ILE A 42 -0.19 -4.57 -0.99
C ILE A 42 0.71 -4.35 -2.22
N VAL A 43 0.41 -3.35 -3.06
CA VAL A 43 1.21 -3.04 -4.25
C VAL A 43 2.67 -2.75 -3.88
N ASN A 44 2.89 -1.96 -2.82
CA ASN A 44 4.21 -1.65 -2.32
C ASN A 44 4.97 -2.93 -1.91
N ASN A 45 4.34 -3.80 -1.11
CA ASN A 45 4.99 -5.05 -0.67
C ASN A 45 5.24 -6.02 -1.84
N VAL A 46 4.34 -6.04 -2.83
CA VAL A 46 4.53 -6.83 -4.06
C VAL A 46 5.73 -6.32 -4.84
N GLY A 47 5.88 -4.99 -5.01
CA GLY A 47 7.06 -4.37 -5.63
C GLY A 47 8.35 -4.80 -4.94
N TYR A 48 8.43 -4.60 -3.62
CA TYR A 48 9.60 -5.01 -2.83
C TYR A 48 9.93 -6.51 -2.96
N SER A 49 8.90 -7.36 -3.06
CA SER A 49 9.10 -8.81 -3.22
C SER A 49 9.71 -9.17 -4.59
N TYR A 50 9.44 -8.37 -5.62
CA TYR A 50 9.99 -8.59 -6.96
C TYR A 50 11.49 -8.32 -7.05
N ILE A 51 12.05 -7.44 -6.20
CA ILE A 51 13.50 -7.18 -6.15
C ILE A 51 14.28 -8.49 -6.03
N GLN A 52 13.88 -9.37 -5.10
CA GLN A 52 14.56 -10.64 -4.86
C GLN A 52 14.41 -11.61 -6.04
N ILE A 53 13.27 -11.60 -6.72
CA ILE A 53 13.05 -12.40 -7.94
C ILE A 53 13.99 -11.96 -9.05
N PHE A 54 14.14 -10.65 -9.26
CA PHE A 54 15.02 -10.12 -10.29
C PHE A 54 16.50 -10.31 -9.97
N ILE A 55 16.88 -10.22 -8.69
CA ILE A 55 18.22 -10.62 -8.24
C ILE A 55 18.48 -12.08 -8.56
N GLY A 56 17.57 -12.99 -8.22
CA GLY A 56 17.70 -14.42 -8.54
C GLY A 56 17.86 -14.67 -10.04
N ARG A 57 17.03 -14.02 -10.88
CA ARG A 57 17.14 -14.10 -12.34
C ARG A 57 18.47 -13.57 -12.88
N ALA A 58 19.06 -12.55 -12.26
CA ALA A 58 20.40 -12.09 -12.63
C ALA A 58 21.45 -13.18 -12.35
N PHE A 59 21.34 -13.89 -11.23
CA PHE A 59 22.20 -15.03 -10.92
C PHE A 59 22.03 -16.18 -11.92
N ASP A 60 20.79 -16.50 -12.28
CA ASP A 60 20.51 -17.52 -13.30
C ASP A 60 21.18 -17.18 -14.65
N VAL A 61 21.19 -15.90 -15.04
CA VAL A 61 21.85 -15.42 -16.26
C VAL A 61 23.36 -15.62 -16.19
N ILE A 62 24.03 -15.18 -15.12
CA ILE A 62 25.51 -15.24 -15.06
C ILE A 62 26.06 -16.66 -14.89
N VAL A 63 25.23 -17.60 -14.41
CA VAL A 63 25.60 -19.02 -14.29
C VAL A 63 25.38 -19.78 -15.61
N SER A 64 24.57 -19.24 -16.54
CA SER A 64 24.33 -19.87 -17.83
C SER A 64 25.55 -19.87 -18.74
N GLU A 65 25.72 -20.93 -19.54
CA GLU A 65 26.81 -21.00 -20.52
C GLU A 65 26.63 -19.92 -21.60
N ASN A 66 27.72 -19.26 -21.98
CA ASN A 66 27.76 -18.22 -23.02
C ASN A 66 26.86 -16.99 -22.76
N TRP A 67 26.58 -16.66 -21.50
CA TRP A 67 25.84 -15.45 -21.18
C TRP A 67 26.54 -14.17 -21.69
N VAL A 68 25.75 -13.15 -21.98
CA VAL A 68 26.24 -11.83 -22.42
C VAL A 68 25.70 -10.73 -21.52
N THR A 69 26.45 -9.63 -21.36
CA THR A 69 26.08 -8.52 -20.47
C THR A 69 24.72 -7.90 -20.77
N ALA A 70 24.32 -7.87 -22.03
CA ALA A 70 22.99 -7.39 -22.44
C ALA A 70 21.83 -8.15 -21.79
N ALA A 71 22.03 -9.43 -21.43
CA ALA A 71 21.01 -10.25 -20.78
C ALA A 71 20.69 -9.77 -19.35
N LEU A 72 21.56 -8.97 -18.73
CA LEU A 72 21.35 -8.43 -17.38
C LEU A 72 20.45 -7.19 -17.36
N VAL A 73 20.14 -6.58 -18.51
CA VAL A 73 19.33 -5.34 -18.55
C VAL A 73 17.94 -5.57 -17.95
N VAL A 74 17.27 -6.66 -18.32
CA VAL A 74 15.92 -6.98 -17.82
C VAL A 74 15.89 -7.20 -16.31
N PRO A 75 16.73 -8.07 -15.70
CA PRO A 75 16.74 -8.23 -14.25
C PRO A 75 17.25 -6.98 -13.52
N ALA A 76 18.20 -6.22 -14.07
CA ALA A 76 18.65 -4.98 -13.45
C ALA A 76 17.52 -3.94 -13.39
N VAL A 77 16.86 -3.64 -14.52
CA VAL A 77 15.73 -2.70 -14.56
C VAL A 77 14.59 -3.17 -13.65
N GLY A 78 14.29 -4.46 -13.66
CA GLY A 78 13.26 -5.03 -12.78
C GLY A 78 13.57 -4.85 -11.29
N ALA A 79 14.83 -5.03 -10.88
CA ALA A 79 15.25 -4.83 -9.49
C ALA A 79 15.22 -3.35 -9.06
N PHE A 80 15.51 -2.41 -9.97
CA PHE A 80 15.45 -0.97 -9.68
C PHE A 80 14.04 -0.38 -9.74
N ALA A 81 13.11 -1.05 -10.42
CA ALA A 81 11.72 -0.61 -10.53
C ALA A 81 10.82 -1.11 -9.39
N GLY A 82 11.28 -2.08 -8.59
CA GLY A 82 10.54 -2.66 -7.47
C GLY A 82 10.89 -2.08 -6.11
#